data_AF-A0A7S7URM4-F1
#
_entry.id   AF-A0A7S7URM4-F1
#
_cell.length_a   1.000
_cell.length_b   1.000
_cell.length_c   1.000
_cell.angle_alpha   90.00
_cell.angle_beta   90.00
_cell.angle_gamma   90.00
#
_symmetry.space_group_name_H-M   'P 1'
#
loop_
_entity.id
_entity.type
_entity.pdbx_description
1 polymer ?
#
loop_
_entity_poly.entity_id
_entity_poly.type
_entity_poly.pdbx_seq_one_letter_code
_entity_poly.pdbx_strand_id
1 'polypeptide(L)' 'MKQVIIAVAAVALLSTSSARCQALVDPSKVAPEYREAAEKRRAEQLRQRECGQKADLAKVLPRDRAEYVNHCLDAMAAKQ' A
#
# COMPACT_ATOMS: atom_id res chain seq x y z
N MET A 1 -21.88 -15.22 32.04
CA MET A 1 -21.54 -15.70 30.68
C MET A 1 -21.68 -14.61 29.61
N LYS A 2 -22.82 -13.93 29.48
CA LYS A 2 -23.02 -12.89 28.44
C LYS A 2 -21.97 -11.76 28.44
N GLN A 3 -21.57 -11.27 29.61
CA GLN A 3 -20.53 -10.23 29.72
C GLN A 3 -19.13 -10.74 29.36
N VAL A 4 -18.83 -12.01 29.64
CA VAL A 4 -17.56 -12.63 29.26
C VAL A 4 -17.49 -12.77 27.73
N ILE A 5 -18.60 -13.15 27.08
CA ILE A 5 -18.69 -13.24 25.63
C ILE A 5 -18.48 -11.87 24.97
N ILE A 6 -19.09 -10.80 25.51
CA ILE A 6 -18.93 -9.44 25.00
C ILE A 6 -17.48 -8.96 25.15
N ALA A 7 -16.85 -9.21 26.30
CA ALA A 7 -15.47 -8.82 26.54
C ALA A 7 -14.50 -9.54 25.59
N VAL A 8 -14.68 -10.84 25.37
CA VAL A 8 -13.85 -11.63 24.44
C VAL A 8 -14.02 -11.15 23.00
N ALA A 9 -15.24 -10.84 22.56
CA ALA A 9 -15.49 -10.31 21.22
C ALA A 9 -14.84 -8.94 20.99
N ALA A 10 -14.88 -8.04 21.98
CA ALA A 10 -14.25 -6.73 21.88
C ALA A 10 -12.72 -6.81 21.76
N VAL A 11 -12.09 -7.70 22.54
CA VAL A 11 -10.63 -7.93 22.47
C VAL A 11 -10.23 -8.53 21.12
N ALA A 12 -11.03 -9.44 20.57
CA ALA A 12 -10.77 -10.05 19.26
C ALA A 12 -10.86 -9.06 18.09
N LEU A 13 -11.71 -8.04 18.16
CA LEU A 13 -11.79 -6.99 17.13
C LEU A 13 -10.55 -6.07 17.15
N LEU A 14 -10.03 -5.78 18.34
CA LEU A 14 -8.85 -4.92 18.52
C LEU A 14 -7.53 -5.58 18.10
N SER A 15 -7.48 -6.92 18.04
CA SER A 15 -6.29 -7.67 17.62
C SER A 15 -6.17 -7.84 16.09
N THR A 16 -7.13 -7.31 15.31
CA THR A 16 -7.03 -7.32 13.86
C THR A 16 -5.96 -6.32 13.40
N SER A 17 -4.77 -6.84 13.07
CA SER A 17 -3.70 -6.04 12.47
C SER A 17 -4.22 -5.39 11.20
N SER A 18 -4.20 -4.06 11.16
CA SER A 18 -4.48 -3.30 9.94
C SER A 18 -3.64 -3.85 8.80
N ALA A 19 -4.28 -4.22 7.69
CA ALA A 19 -3.59 -4.51 6.44
C ALA A 19 -2.95 -3.22 5.96
N ARG A 20 -1.75 -2.91 6.47
CA ARG A 20 -1.05 -1.69 6.15
C ARG A 20 -0.66 -1.73 4.69
N CYS A 21 -1.25 -0.83 3.91
CA CYS A 21 -0.63 -0.36 2.69
C CYS A 21 0.81 0.03 3.06
N GLN A 22 1.81 -0.52 2.37
CA GLN A 22 3.21 -0.39 2.77
C GLN A 22 3.55 1.09 2.99
N ALA A 23 4.04 1.40 4.20
CA ALA A 23 4.49 2.74 4.52
C ALA A 23 5.57 3.16 3.51
N LEU A 24 5.59 4.45 3.15
CA LEU A 24 6.57 4.96 2.19
C LEU A 24 7.95 4.74 2.80
N VAL A 25 8.83 4.03 2.10
CA VAL A 25 10.19 3.79 2.60
C VAL A 25 10.90 5.13 2.81
N ASP A 26 11.39 5.35 4.03
CA ASP A 26 12.27 6.46 4.39
C ASP A 26 13.73 5.96 4.34
N PRO A 27 14.53 6.36 3.34
CA PRO A 27 15.92 5.92 3.21
C PRO A 27 16.81 6.33 4.38
N SER A 28 16.46 7.40 5.11
CA SER A 28 17.23 7.87 6.26
C SER A 28 17.16 6.93 7.46
N LYS A 29 16.08 6.13 7.54
CA LYS A 29 15.83 5.12 8.58
C LYS A 29 16.46 3.77 8.25
N VAL A 30 16.96 3.61 7.03
CA VAL A 30 17.64 2.40 6.58
C VAL A 30 19.15 2.56 6.82
N ALA A 31 19.81 1.46 7.21
CA ALA A 31 21.25 1.44 7.38
C ALA A 31 21.97 1.96 6.12
N PRO A 32 23.10 2.70 6.26
CA PRO A 32 23.76 3.39 5.15
C PRO A 32 24.05 2.49 3.94
N GLU A 33 24.40 1.24 4.20
CA GLU A 33 24.71 0.22 3.19
C GLU A 33 23.52 -0.14 2.28
N TYR A 34 22.28 0.07 2.74
CA TYR A 34 21.07 -0.27 1.98
C TYR A 34 20.29 0.97 1.50
N ARG A 35 20.86 2.18 1.62
CA ARG A 35 20.16 3.42 1.24
C ARG A 35 19.81 3.47 -0.24
N GLU A 36 20.71 3.03 -1.11
CA GLU A 36 20.46 2.98 -2.55
C GLU A 36 19.27 2.04 -2.87
N ALA A 37 19.20 0.89 -2.20
CA ALA A 37 18.08 -0.03 -2.34
C ALA A 37 16.78 0.58 -1.79
N ALA A 38 16.85 1.29 -0.66
CA ALA A 38 15.69 1.98 -0.07
C ALA A 38 15.15 3.09 -0.98
N GLU A 39 16.02 3.84 -1.65
CA GLU A 39 15.65 4.87 -2.63
C GLU A 39 14.95 4.26 -3.85
N LYS A 40 15.48 3.16 -4.40
CA LYS A 40 14.84 2.44 -5.51
C LYS A 40 13.45 1.93 -5.12
N ARG A 41 13.29 1.39 -3.91
CA ARG A 41 11.98 0.96 -3.39
C ARG A 41 11.02 2.13 -3.19
N ARG A 42 11.51 3.26 -2.69
CA ARG A 42 10.70 4.48 -2.52
C ARG A 42 10.19 4.99 -3.88
N ALA A 43 11.04 5.03 -4.90
CA ALA A 43 10.66 5.43 -6.25
C ALA A 43 9.59 4.50 -6.83
N GLU A 44 9.70 3.19 -6.62
CA GLU A 44 8.68 2.22 -7.01
C GLU A 44 7.36 2.41 -6.26
N GLN A 45 7.40 2.59 -4.94
CA GLN A 45 6.19 2.85 -4.14
C GLN A 45 5.49 4.15 -4.52
N LEU A 46 6.24 5.19 -4.89
CA LEU A 46 5.67 6.44 -5.39
C LEU A 46 4.94 6.23 -6.73
N ARG A 47 5.54 5.49 -7.67
CA ARG A 47 4.89 5.16 -8.95
C ARG A 47 3.58 4.39 -8.74
N GLN A 48 3.59 3.38 -7.87
CA GLN A 48 2.38 2.61 -7.56
C GLN A 48 1.30 3.46 -6.89
N ARG A 49 1.68 4.35 -5.96
CA ARG A 49 0.75 5.29 -5.32
C ARG A 49 0.15 6.26 -6.33
N GLU A 50 0.94 6.79 -7.25
CA GLU A 50 0.47 7.69 -8.30
C GLU A 50 -0.55 6.98 -9.21
N CYS A 51 -0.26 5.76 -9.66
CA CYS A 51 -1.20 4.98 -10.45
C CYS A 51 -2.47 4.59 -9.68
N GLY A 52 -2.36 4.30 -8.39
CA GLY A 52 -3.51 4.09 -7.51
C GLY A 52 -4.40 5.33 -7.39
N GLN A 53 -3.78 6.51 -7.20
CA GLN A 53 -4.51 7.79 -7.15
C GLN A 53 -5.20 8.09 -8.48
N LYS A 54 -4.55 7.82 -9.62
CA LYS A 54 -5.19 7.95 -10.95
C LYS A 54 -6.41 7.05 -11.08
N ALA A 55 -6.34 5.81 -10.60
CA ALA A 55 -7.47 4.88 -10.60
C ALA A 55 -8.64 5.39 -9.74
N ASP A 56 -8.33 5.97 -8.58
CA ASP A 56 -9.33 6.52 -7.67
C ASP A 56 -10.00 7.77 -8.28
N LEU A 57 -9.22 8.65 -8.93
CA LEU A 57 -9.74 9.82 -9.66
C LEU A 57 -10.61 9.42 -10.85
N ALA A 58 -10.24 8.36 -11.56
CA ALA A 58 -11.02 7.79 -12.66
C ALA A 58 -12.24 6.97 -12.18
N LYS A 59 -12.44 6.83 -10.85
CA LYS A 59 -13.53 6.06 -10.23
C LYS A 59 -13.62 4.63 -10.78
N VAL A 60 -12.46 4.02 -11.03
CA VAL A 60 -12.38 2.65 -11.55
C VAL A 60 -13.02 1.71 -10.53
N LEU A 61 -13.91 0.83 -11.01
CA LEU A 61 -14.57 -0.14 -10.15
C LEU A 61 -13.52 -1.07 -9.52
N PRO A 62 -13.74 -1.56 -8.28
CA PRO A 62 -12.77 -2.44 -7.60
C PRO A 62 -12.33 -3.65 -8.42
N ARG A 63 -13.24 -4.20 -9.25
CA ARG A 63 -12.95 -5.31 -10.16
C ARG A 63 -11.89 -4.96 -11.21
N ASP A 64 -11.95 -3.74 -11.76
CA ASP A 64 -11.15 -3.32 -12.91
C ASP A 64 -9.90 -2.52 -12.46
N ARG A 65 -9.79 -2.24 -11.15
CA ARG A 65 -8.74 -1.39 -10.59
C ARG A 65 -7.33 -1.98 -10.76
N ALA A 66 -7.19 -3.30 -10.64
CA ALA A 66 -5.89 -3.95 -10.81
C ALA A 66 -5.37 -3.83 -12.25
N GLU A 67 -6.25 -4.05 -13.23
CA GLU A 67 -5.93 -3.92 -14.65
C GLU A 67 -5.54 -2.47 -15.00
N TYR A 68 -6.32 -1.49 -14.53
CA TYR A 68 -6.00 -0.08 -14.72
C TYR A 68 -4.63 0.30 -14.13
N VAL A 69 -4.34 -0.14 -12.90
CA VAL A 69 -3.07 0.17 -12.24
C VAL A 69 -1.89 -0.45 -13.00
N ASN A 70 -2.02 -1.70 -13.47
CA ASN A 70 -0.98 -2.35 -14.28
C ASN A 70 -0.71 -1.58 -15.58
N HIS A 71 -1.77 -1.22 -16.32
CA HIS A 71 -1.61 -0.42 -17.53
C HIS A 71 -0.98 0.95 -17.28
N CYS A 72 -1.32 1.60 -16.16
CA CYS A 72 -0.69 2.84 -15.76
C CYS A 72 0.81 2.66 -15.49
N LEU A 73 1.19 1.59 -14.78
CA LEU A 73 2.59 1.28 -14.49
C LEU A 73 3.39 0.98 -15.77
N ASP A 74 2.83 0.19 -16.69
CA ASP A 74 3.44 -0.11 -17.99
C ASP A 74 3.63 1.17 -18.81
N ALA A 75 2.62 2.05 -18.84
CA ALA A 75 2.70 3.33 -19.52
C ALA A 75 3.72 4.29 -18.90
N MET A 76 3.97 4.20 -17.59
CA MET A 76 5.03 4.96 -16.92
C MET A 76 6.42 4.36 -17.19
N ALA A 77 6.53 3.03 -17.27
CA ALA A 77 7.78 2.36 -17.62
C ALA A 77 8.21 2.64 -19.07
N ALA A 78 7.27 2.72 -20.00
CA ALA A 78 7.54 3.05 -21.41
C ALA A 78 7.96 4.51 -21.64
N LYS A 79 7.83 5.39 -20.64
CA LYS A 79 8.24 6.81 -20.71
C LYS A 79 9.63 7.07 -20.14
N GLN A 80 10.25 6.06 -19.53
CA GLN A 80 11.63 6.11 -19.01
C GLN A 80 12.61 5.62 -20.07
#